data_AF-A0AAP0CSY5-F1
#
_entry.id   AF-A0AAP0CSY5-F1
#
_cell.length_a   1.000
_cell.length_b   1.000
_cell.length_c   1.000
_cell.angle_alpha   90.00
_cell.angle_beta   90.00
_cell.angle_gamma   90.00
#
_symmetry.space_group_name_H-M   'P 1'
#
loop_
_entity.id
_entity.type
_entity.pdbx_description
1 polymer ?
#
loop_
_entity_poly.entity_id
_entity_poly.type
_entity_poly.pdbx_seq_one_letter_code
_entity_poly.pdbx_strand_id
1 'polypeptide(L)'
;MADKSMINQESVIELVRKSEGFINIFIMNPDGKIGHSLRVKPSDTIAAVKAKIVGFDEVLMFNETVLLDGATLAVYNIVNGSALMVPSKMMEIYVVSFTGKRISLSVKPTHTIFAVKSMVYRKEGIPCDTQALIFKKVVLGDQGYNGSLTE
;
A
#
# COMPACT_ATOMS: atom_id res chain seq x y z
N MET A 1 -0.14 -46.71 20.75
CA MET A 1 0.83 -47.40 19.88
C MET A 1 1.67 -46.31 19.23
N ALA A 2 2.96 -46.21 19.54
CA ALA A 2 3.81 -45.11 19.05
C ALA A 2 4.27 -45.40 17.62
N ASP A 3 4.04 -44.45 16.70
CA ASP A 3 4.57 -44.51 15.35
C ASP A 3 6.10 -44.42 15.40
N LYS A 4 6.79 -45.43 14.87
CA LYS A 4 8.25 -45.57 14.85
C LYS A 4 8.79 -45.49 13.42
N SER A 5 8.24 -44.60 12.61
CA SER A 5 8.76 -44.34 11.28
C SER A 5 10.16 -43.71 11.39
N MET A 6 11.20 -44.54 11.23
CA MET A 6 12.61 -44.10 11.15
C MET A 6 13.01 -43.93 9.69
N ILE A 7 13.55 -42.76 9.36
CA ILE A 7 14.11 -42.44 8.03
C ILE A 7 15.60 -42.75 8.06
N ASN A 8 16.07 -43.51 7.08
CA ASN A 8 17.43 -44.04 7.02
C ASN A 8 18.12 -43.62 5.70
N GLN A 9 19.44 -43.88 5.57
CA GLN A 9 20.16 -43.68 4.31
C GLN A 9 19.45 -44.41 3.15
N GLU A 10 19.32 -43.75 1.99
CA GLU A 10 18.58 -44.23 0.80
C GLU A 10 17.05 -44.33 0.93
N SER A 11 16.45 -43.88 2.04
CA SER A 11 14.99 -43.83 2.15
C SER A 11 14.39 -42.88 1.12
N VAL A 12 13.33 -43.34 0.44
CA VAL A 12 12.56 -42.54 -0.52
C VAL A 12 11.28 -42.06 0.14
N ILE A 13 11.10 -40.74 0.24
CA ILE A 13 9.92 -40.12 0.84
C ILE A 13 9.04 -39.57 -0.27
N GLU A 14 7.75 -39.92 -0.23
CA GLU A 14 6.76 -39.36 -1.14
C GLU A 14 6.32 -37.97 -0.68
N LEU A 15 6.59 -36.96 -1.49
CA LEU A 15 6.08 -35.61 -1.27
C LEU A 15 4.64 -35.51 -1.75
N VAL A 16 3.69 -35.48 -0.81
CA VAL A 16 2.26 -35.28 -1.11
C VAL A 16 1.86 -33.83 -0.82
N ARG A 17 1.35 -33.13 -1.84
CA ARG A 17 0.78 -31.79 -1.70
C ARG A 17 -0.62 -31.87 -1.09
N LYS A 18 -0.76 -31.58 0.21
CA LYS A 18 -2.05 -31.63 0.93
C LYS A 18 -3.07 -30.58 0.47
N SER A 19 -2.61 -29.42 0.00
CA SER A 19 -3.49 -28.38 -0.54
C SER A 19 -2.75 -27.50 -1.55
N GLU A 20 -3.51 -26.76 -2.35
CA GLU A 20 -2.89 -25.87 -3.31
C GLU A 20 -2.26 -24.60 -2.68
N GLY A 21 -2.54 -24.32 -1.39
CA GLY A 21 -1.98 -23.16 -0.69
C GLY A 21 -2.47 -21.80 -1.20
N PHE A 22 -3.61 -21.78 -1.91
CA PHE A 22 -4.24 -20.54 -2.36
C PHE A 22 -5.13 -19.94 -1.25
N ILE A 23 -5.15 -18.62 -1.22
CA ILE A 23 -6.08 -17.80 -0.44
C ILE A 23 -6.95 -16.99 -1.40
N ASN A 24 -8.16 -16.66 -0.97
CA ASN A 24 -9.00 -15.69 -1.64
C ASN A 24 -8.85 -14.34 -0.95
N ILE A 25 -8.55 -13.29 -1.71
CA ILE A 25 -8.52 -11.90 -1.24
C ILE A 25 -9.48 -11.05 -2.05
N PHE A 26 -9.87 -9.92 -1.48
CA PHE A 26 -10.78 -8.97 -2.13
C PHE A 26 -10.06 -7.67 -2.41
N ILE A 27 -10.34 -7.08 -3.57
CA ILE A 27 -9.92 -5.72 -3.92
C ILE A 27 -11.15 -4.84 -3.79
N MET A 28 -11.09 -3.91 -2.86
CA MET A 28 -12.13 -2.93 -2.58
C MET A 28 -11.91 -1.71 -3.46
N ASN A 29 -12.98 -1.32 -4.16
CA ASN A 29 -13.05 -0.06 -4.84
C ASN A 29 -13.07 1.10 -3.82
N PRO A 30 -12.74 2.31 -4.28
CA PRO A 30 -12.85 3.53 -3.46
C PRO A 30 -14.21 3.79 -2.81
N ASP A 31 -15.29 3.26 -3.38
CA ASP A 31 -16.66 3.39 -2.85
C ASP A 31 -16.97 2.38 -1.73
N GLY A 32 -15.99 1.58 -1.32
CA GLY A 32 -16.12 0.57 -0.27
C GLY A 32 -16.76 -0.74 -0.73
N LYS A 33 -17.02 -0.93 -2.03
CA LYS A 33 -17.55 -2.19 -2.58
C LYS A 33 -16.41 -3.09 -3.06
N ILE A 34 -16.64 -4.41 -3.04
CA ILE A 34 -15.72 -5.37 -3.65
C ILE A 34 -15.75 -5.17 -5.17
N GLY A 35 -14.62 -4.77 -5.75
CA GLY A 35 -14.42 -4.67 -7.20
C GLY A 35 -13.92 -5.98 -7.81
N HIS A 36 -12.97 -6.66 -7.15
CA HIS A 36 -12.41 -7.93 -7.62
C HIS A 36 -12.23 -8.93 -6.49
N SER A 37 -12.38 -10.22 -6.81
CA SER A 37 -12.00 -11.35 -5.95
C SER A 37 -10.85 -12.09 -6.62
N LEU A 38 -9.72 -12.22 -5.92
CA LEU A 38 -8.51 -12.83 -6.48
C LEU A 38 -8.15 -14.10 -5.70
N ARG A 39 -7.86 -15.17 -6.44
CA ARG A 39 -7.25 -16.40 -5.90
C ARG A 39 -5.74 -16.32 -6.10
N VAL A 40 -4.99 -16.23 -5.01
CA VAL A 40 -3.55 -15.91 -4.98
C VAL A 40 -2.83 -16.77 -3.95
N LYS A 41 -1.50 -16.83 -3.99
CA LYS A 41 -0.70 -17.48 -2.94
C LYS A 41 -0.18 -16.43 -1.96
N PRO A 42 -0.02 -16.73 -0.66
CA PRO A 42 0.67 -15.83 0.27
C PRO A 42 2.08 -15.42 -0.18
N SER A 43 2.73 -16.23 -1.02
CA SER A 43 4.03 -15.96 -1.62
C SER A 43 4.00 -15.02 -2.83
N ASP A 44 2.83 -14.71 -3.39
CA ASP A 44 2.72 -13.83 -4.55
C ASP A 44 3.19 -12.42 -4.16
N THR A 45 3.96 -11.79 -5.05
CA THR A 45 4.38 -10.40 -4.88
C THR A 45 3.23 -9.44 -5.14
N ILE A 46 3.29 -8.26 -4.56
CA ILE A 46 2.30 -7.21 -4.82
C ILE A 46 2.25 -6.84 -6.31
N ALA A 47 3.39 -6.80 -7.00
CA ALA A 47 3.41 -6.62 -8.46
C ALA A 47 2.61 -7.71 -9.20
N ALA A 48 2.76 -8.98 -8.80
CA ALA A 48 2.01 -10.09 -9.40
C ALA A 48 0.51 -10.03 -9.09
N VAL A 49 0.13 -9.54 -7.92
CA VAL A 49 -1.27 -9.29 -7.54
C VAL A 49 -1.86 -8.16 -8.38
N LYS A 50 -1.15 -7.03 -8.50
CA LYS A 50 -1.56 -5.89 -9.35
C LYS A 50 -1.74 -6.30 -10.80
N ALA A 51 -0.84 -7.12 -11.35
CA ALA A 51 -0.95 -7.62 -12.72
C ALA A 51 -2.22 -8.47 -12.98
N LYS A 52 -2.85 -9.03 -11.94
CA LYS A 52 -4.13 -9.76 -12.04
C LYS A 52 -5.35 -8.82 -12.04
N ILE A 53 -5.17 -7.56 -11.68
CA ILE A 53 -6.18 -6.51 -11.72
C ILE A 53 -5.92 -5.72 -13.00
N VAL A 54 -6.94 -5.46 -13.81
CA VAL A 54 -6.74 -4.91 -15.16
C VAL A 54 -6.35 -3.44 -15.08
N GLY A 55 -5.12 -3.10 -15.51
CA GLY A 55 -4.68 -1.72 -15.79
C GLY A 55 -3.49 -1.29 -14.95
N PHE A 56 -2.36 -1.00 -15.60
CA PHE A 56 -1.10 -0.62 -14.95
C PHE A 56 -1.25 0.60 -14.02
N ASP A 57 -0.50 0.55 -12.91
CA ASP A 57 -0.29 1.59 -11.87
C ASP A 57 -1.37 1.81 -10.80
N GLU A 58 -2.11 0.77 -10.42
CA GLU A 58 -2.89 0.84 -9.19
C GLU A 58 -2.01 0.62 -7.94
N VAL A 59 -2.04 1.60 -7.04
CA VAL A 59 -1.52 1.43 -5.69
C VAL A 59 -2.52 0.59 -4.91
N LEU A 60 -2.02 -0.40 -4.17
CA LEU A 60 -2.84 -1.15 -3.21
C LEU A 60 -2.45 -0.75 -1.80
N MET A 61 -3.43 -0.72 -0.91
CA MET A 61 -3.22 -0.50 0.51
C MET A 61 -3.86 -1.62 1.35
N PHE A 62 -3.27 -1.89 2.51
CA PHE A 62 -3.83 -2.77 3.53
C PHE A 62 -3.54 -2.18 4.91
N ASN A 63 -4.55 -2.05 5.77
CA ASN A 63 -4.42 -1.45 7.11
C ASN A 63 -3.60 -0.15 7.09
N GLU A 64 -4.02 0.82 6.26
CA GLU A 64 -3.38 2.14 6.09
C GLU A 64 -1.93 2.09 5.52
N THR A 65 -1.41 0.92 5.19
CA THR A 65 -0.08 0.73 4.64
C THR A 65 -0.13 0.60 3.14
N VAL A 66 0.70 1.38 2.42
CA VAL A 66 0.92 1.22 0.98
C VAL A 66 1.74 -0.04 0.71
N LEU A 67 1.26 -0.88 -0.19
CA LEU A 67 1.88 -2.15 -0.52
C LEU A 67 2.98 -1.95 -1.59
N LEU A 68 4.19 -2.41 -1.28
CA LEU A 68 5.38 -2.30 -2.13
C LEU A 68 5.44 -3.46 -3.12
N ASP A 69 5.74 -3.16 -4.38
CA ASP A 69 5.70 -4.13 -5.49
C ASP A 69 6.56 -5.38 -5.28
N GLY A 70 7.72 -5.22 -4.65
CA GLY A 70 8.66 -6.32 -4.38
C GLY A 70 8.32 -7.18 -3.16
N ALA A 71 7.41 -6.74 -2.28
CA ALA A 71 7.02 -7.50 -1.10
C ALA A 71 5.96 -8.57 -1.46
N THR A 72 5.86 -9.60 -0.63
CA THR A 72 4.83 -10.65 -0.77
C THR A 72 3.61 -10.36 0.10
N LEU A 73 2.47 -10.97 -0.21
CA LEU A 73 1.27 -10.88 0.62
C LEU A 73 1.51 -11.31 2.08
N ALA A 74 2.34 -12.33 2.28
CA ALA A 74 2.70 -12.85 3.60
C ALA A 74 3.44 -11.83 4.47
N VAL A 75 4.31 -10.97 3.89
CA VAL A 75 5.02 -9.92 4.64
C VAL A 75 4.05 -8.94 5.32
N TYR A 76 2.90 -8.68 4.69
CA TYR A 76 1.86 -7.81 5.23
C TYR A 76 0.81 -8.56 6.05
N ASN A 77 1.01 -9.85 6.34
CA ASN A 77 0.03 -10.73 6.99
C ASN A 77 -1.35 -10.73 6.30
N ILE A 78 -1.35 -10.66 4.97
CA ILE A 78 -2.58 -10.77 4.18
C ILE A 78 -2.96 -12.25 4.10
N VAL A 79 -4.17 -12.57 4.54
CA VAL A 79 -4.68 -13.94 4.71
C VAL A 79 -5.97 -14.14 3.90
N ASN A 80 -6.49 -15.36 3.93
CA ASN A 80 -7.76 -15.67 3.30
C ASN A 80 -8.88 -14.79 3.86
N GLY A 81 -9.60 -14.11 2.98
CA GLY A 81 -10.67 -13.17 3.30
C GLY A 81 -10.21 -11.72 3.50
N SER A 82 -8.92 -11.42 3.45
CA SER A 82 -8.42 -10.04 3.56
C SER A 82 -8.93 -9.16 2.41
N ALA A 83 -9.22 -7.90 2.73
CA ALA A 83 -9.65 -6.88 1.78
C ALA A 83 -8.56 -5.81 1.62
N LEU A 84 -8.01 -5.69 0.41
CA LEU A 84 -7.05 -4.67 0.02
C LEU A 84 -7.83 -3.53 -0.63
N MET A 85 -7.39 -2.29 -0.43
CA MET A 85 -8.09 -1.12 -0.95
C MET A 85 -7.28 -0.47 -2.07
N VAL A 86 -7.97 -0.14 -3.16
CA VAL A 86 -7.48 0.85 -4.12
C VAL A 86 -7.78 2.22 -3.52
N PRO A 87 -6.77 3.06 -3.23
CA PRO A 87 -7.00 4.39 -2.68
C PRO A 87 -7.87 5.20 -3.64
N SER A 88 -8.79 5.97 -3.07
CA SER A 88 -9.74 6.76 -3.87
C SER A 88 -9.05 7.70 -4.84
N LYS A 89 -9.72 7.93 -5.99
CA LYS A 89 -9.36 8.98 -6.92
C LYS A 89 -9.22 10.29 -6.16
N MET A 90 -8.14 11.03 -6.46
CA MET A 90 -7.85 12.41 -6.07
C MET A 90 -8.66 12.97 -4.89
N MET A 91 -8.04 13.10 -3.71
CA MET A 91 -8.57 13.90 -2.62
C MET A 91 -8.27 15.38 -2.85
N GLU A 92 -9.15 16.26 -2.38
CA GLU A 92 -8.88 17.70 -2.34
C GLU A 92 -8.30 18.08 -0.98
N ILE A 93 -7.17 18.79 -0.98
CA ILE A 93 -6.60 19.41 0.21
C ILE A 93 -6.49 20.92 0.01
N TYR A 94 -6.36 21.65 1.10
CA TYR A 94 -6.19 23.09 1.08
C TYR A 94 -4.87 23.49 1.71
N VAL A 95 -4.17 24.40 1.05
CA VAL A 95 -2.96 25.04 1.58
C VAL A 95 -3.27 26.51 1.76
N VAL A 96 -2.93 27.07 2.93
CA VAL A 96 -2.97 28.50 3.16
C VAL A 96 -1.56 29.03 2.96
N SER A 97 -1.38 29.93 1.99
CA SER A 97 -0.09 30.55 1.71
C SER A 97 0.27 31.58 2.79
N PHE A 98 1.53 32.05 2.79
CA PHE A 98 2.00 33.10 3.70
C PHE A 98 1.27 34.44 3.52
N THR A 99 0.57 34.65 2.40
CA THR A 99 -0.28 35.84 2.18
C THR A 99 -1.70 35.68 2.75
N GLY A 100 -2.02 34.52 3.34
CA GLY A 100 -3.35 34.17 3.81
C GLY A 100 -4.30 33.64 2.72
N LYS A 101 -3.86 33.59 1.45
CA LYS A 101 -4.63 33.01 0.36
C LYS A 101 -4.78 31.50 0.53
N ARG A 102 -6.02 30.99 0.46
CA ARG A 102 -6.34 29.55 0.46
C ARG A 102 -6.33 29.02 -0.97
N ILE A 103 -5.48 28.03 -1.24
CA ILE A 103 -5.41 27.31 -2.52
C ILE A 103 -5.92 25.88 -2.37
N SER A 104 -6.65 25.40 -3.37
CA SER A 104 -7.05 23.99 -3.48
C SER A 104 -6.02 23.21 -4.30
N LEU A 105 -5.66 22.02 -3.82
CA LEU A 105 -4.83 21.04 -4.50
C LEU A 105 -5.59 19.71 -4.61
N SER A 106 -5.52 19.11 -5.80
CA SER A 106 -6.01 17.75 -6.04
C SER A 106 -4.83 16.78 -5.93
N VAL A 107 -4.85 15.92 -4.91
CA VAL A 107 -3.73 15.05 -4.54
C VAL A 107 -4.18 13.60 -4.43
N LYS A 108 -3.27 12.65 -4.67
CA LYS A 108 -3.48 11.24 -4.34
C LYS A 108 -2.94 10.98 -2.93
N PRO A 109 -3.49 10.01 -2.18
CA PRO A 109 -2.93 9.58 -0.90
C PRO A 109 -1.46 9.14 -0.99
N THR A 110 -1.01 8.76 -2.18
CA THR A 110 0.36 8.31 -2.48
C THR A 110 1.32 9.43 -2.85
N HIS A 111 0.85 10.66 -3.04
CA HIS A 111 1.75 11.78 -3.28
C HIS A 111 2.61 12.02 -2.06
N THR A 112 3.92 12.11 -2.27
CA THR A 112 4.87 12.56 -1.26
C THR A 112 4.65 14.04 -0.95
N ILE A 113 5.20 14.50 0.17
CA ILE A 113 5.19 15.93 0.52
C ILE A 113 5.93 16.76 -0.54
N PHE A 114 7.01 16.23 -1.11
CA PHE A 114 7.68 16.86 -2.24
C PHE A 114 6.76 17.03 -3.46
N ALA A 115 5.92 16.05 -3.77
CA ALA A 115 4.94 16.17 -4.84
C ALA A 115 3.90 17.25 -4.52
N VAL A 116 3.43 17.35 -3.26
CA VAL A 116 2.54 18.43 -2.82
C VAL A 116 3.22 19.81 -2.94
N LYS A 117 4.47 19.96 -2.47
CA LYS A 117 5.25 21.20 -2.63
C LYS A 117 5.41 21.61 -4.10
N SER A 118 5.63 20.64 -4.97
CA SER A 118 5.70 20.87 -6.42
C SER A 118 4.38 21.40 -6.98
N MET A 119 3.24 20.96 -6.46
CA MET A 119 1.92 21.51 -6.86
C MET A 119 1.71 22.93 -6.33
N VAL A 120 2.18 23.24 -5.13
CA VAL A 120 2.16 24.61 -4.58
C VAL A 120 3.03 25.53 -5.42
N TYR A 121 4.25 25.11 -5.81
CA TYR A 121 5.13 25.88 -6.70
C TYR A 121 4.42 26.23 -8.02
N ARG A 122 3.75 25.27 -8.64
CA ARG A 122 3.01 25.51 -9.89
C ARG A 122 1.87 26.54 -9.76
N LYS A 123 1.31 26.73 -8.56
CA LYS A 123 0.20 27.67 -8.32
C LYS A 123 0.66 29.03 -7.80
N GLU A 124 1.71 29.07 -6.99
CA GLU A 124 2.13 30.27 -6.25
C GLU A 124 3.55 30.74 -6.60
N GLY A 125 4.33 29.97 -7.36
CA GLY A 125 5.68 30.32 -7.79
C GLY A 125 6.78 30.18 -6.72
N ILE A 126 6.46 29.65 -5.55
CA ILE A 126 7.39 29.51 -4.41
C ILE A 126 8.28 28.27 -4.61
N PRO A 127 9.61 28.36 -4.76
CA PRO A 127 10.49 27.21 -4.96
C PRO A 127 10.36 26.13 -3.88
N CYS A 128 10.35 24.84 -4.23
CA CYS A 128 10.02 23.74 -3.31
C CYS A 128 10.93 23.65 -2.08
N ASP A 129 12.23 23.94 -2.23
CA ASP A 129 13.24 24.00 -1.17
C ASP A 129 13.02 25.16 -0.19
N THR A 130 12.34 26.22 -0.63
CA THR A 130 11.93 27.35 0.21
C THR A 130 10.56 27.17 0.86
N GLN A 131 9.86 26.06 0.58
CA GLN A 131 8.55 25.77 1.17
C GLN A 131 8.66 24.94 2.45
N ALA A 132 7.89 25.33 3.47
CA ALA A 132 7.58 24.50 4.62
C ALA A 132 6.06 24.28 4.71
N LEU A 133 5.62 23.02 4.62
CA LEU A 133 4.22 22.64 4.84
C LEU A 133 4.05 22.21 6.29
N ILE A 134 3.12 22.84 7.01
CA ILE A 134 2.87 22.59 8.43
C ILE A 134 1.47 22.01 8.61
N PHE A 135 1.37 20.88 9.32
CA PHE A 135 0.11 20.26 9.68
C PHE A 135 0.11 19.93 11.16
N LYS A 136 -0.94 20.33 11.90
CA LYS A 136 -1.05 20.14 13.36
C LYS A 136 0.22 20.56 14.13
N LYS A 137 0.79 21.72 13.76
CA LYS A 137 2.06 22.27 14.33
C LYS A 137 3.32 21.44 14.03
N VAL A 138 3.25 20.46 13.14
CA VAL A 138 4.40 19.64 12.70
C VAL A 138 4.79 20.02 11.28
N VAL A 139 6.09 20.25 11.05
CA VAL A 139 6.64 20.45 9.70
C VAL A 139 6.73 19.10 9.00
N LEU A 140 6.14 19.01 7.81
CA LEU A 140 6.13 17.77 7.03
C LEU A 140 7.46 17.61 6.28
N GLY A 141 8.12 16.46 6.47
CA GLY A 141 9.35 16.09 5.77
C GLY A 141 9.10 15.64 4.33
N ASP A 142 10.08 15.84 3.45
CA ASP A 142 9.93 15.57 2.01
C ASP A 142 9.85 14.07 1.65
N GLN A 143 10.38 13.21 2.52
CA GLN A 143 10.27 11.76 2.44
C GLN A 143 9.11 11.29 3.34
N GLY A 144 8.18 10.51 2.79
CA GLY A 144 6.90 10.18 3.43
C GLY A 144 7.04 9.50 4.79
N TYR A 145 6.16 9.90 5.72
CA TYR A 145 5.95 9.36 7.06
C TYR A 145 7.14 9.43 8.05
N ASN A 146 7.20 10.52 8.81
CA ASN A 146 7.82 10.53 10.15
C ASN A 146 6.71 10.66 11.20
N GLY A 147 5.93 9.58 11.36
CA GLY A 147 5.02 9.43 12.49
C GLY A 147 5.67 8.55 13.56
N SER A 148 6.56 9.12 14.37
CA SER A 148 6.78 8.55 15.71
C SER A 148 5.58 9.00 16.56
N LEU A 149 4.64 8.09 16.79
CA LEU A 149 3.61 8.26 17.81
C LEU A 149 4.27 8.12 19.18
N THR A 150 4.71 9.26 19.71
CA THR A 150 4.91 9.53 21.14
C THR A 150 4.34 10.94 21.30
N GLU A 151 3.19 11.17 21.90
CA GLU A 151 2.70 10.73 23.22
C GLU A 151 1.21 10.37 23.22
#